data_AF-A0A4Q3YVA6-F1
#
_entry.id   AF-A0A4Q3YVA6-F1
#
_cell.length_a   1.000
_cell.length_b   1.000
_cell.length_c   1.000
_cell.angle_alpha   90.00
_cell.angle_beta   90.00
_cell.angle_gamma   90.00
#
_symmetry.space_group_name_H-M   'P 1'
#
loop_
_entity.id
_entity.type
_entity.pdbx_description
1 polymer ?
#
loop_
_entity_poly.entity_id
_entity_poly.type
_entity_poly.pdbx_seq_one_letter_code
_entity_poly.pdbx_strand_id
1 'polypeptide(L)'
;MTAPVYRPIGTFHVLIAPPVMVGPMHGRMRACVPITGGTLTGPDLDGTILPGGYDWAWLSEDGRAEVEARYVLDLGGGAFATIVNRGTCAPVAGDPDTFAGHSVPVFETGDPAHDWLNHGTFVCSFVSRMADGHVNLELFKAE
;
A
#
# COMPACT_ATOMS: atom_id res chain seq x y z
N MET A 1 -25.48 -6.24 15.11
CA MET A 1 -24.68 -5.71 14.00
C MET A 1 -24.30 -6.87 13.11
N THR A 2 -24.46 -6.75 11.80
CA THR A 2 -24.02 -7.76 10.81
C THR A 2 -22.53 -7.58 10.51
N ALA A 3 -21.86 -8.64 10.06
CA ALA A 3 -20.47 -8.54 9.61
C ALA A 3 -20.37 -7.60 8.39
N PRO A 4 -19.30 -6.80 8.29
CA PRO A 4 -19.06 -5.98 7.11
C PRO A 4 -18.86 -6.85 5.87
N VAL A 5 -19.33 -6.36 4.72
CA VAL A 5 -19.13 -6.99 3.41
C VAL A 5 -18.07 -6.21 2.65
N TYR A 6 -17.15 -6.91 1.99
CA TYR A 6 -16.08 -6.31 1.22
C TYR A 6 -16.22 -6.65 -0.26
N ARG A 7 -16.27 -5.64 -1.11
CA ARG A 7 -16.27 -5.78 -2.57
C ARG A 7 -14.85 -5.66 -3.11
N PRO A 8 -14.37 -6.60 -3.94
CA PRO A 8 -13.07 -6.46 -4.60
C PRO A 8 -13.11 -5.28 -5.58
N ILE A 9 -12.06 -4.46 -5.55
CA ILE A 9 -11.91 -3.29 -6.44
C ILE A 9 -10.86 -3.58 -7.51
N GLY A 10 -9.72 -4.14 -7.11
CA GLY A 10 -8.60 -4.39 -8.00
C GLY A 10 -7.35 -4.83 -7.27
N THR A 11 -6.24 -4.86 -7.98
CA THR A 11 -4.93 -5.22 -7.42
C THR A 11 -3.92 -4.13 -7.69
N PHE A 12 -3.15 -3.79 -6.66
CA PHE A 12 -1.94 -3.01 -6.81
C PHE A 12 -0.76 -3.92 -7.13
N HIS A 13 0.03 -3.53 -8.10
CA HIS A 13 1.39 -4.02 -8.33
C HIS A 13 2.35 -2.85 -8.14
N VAL A 14 2.95 -2.73 -6.95
CA VAL A 14 3.79 -1.59 -6.57
C VAL A 14 5.25 -1.93 -6.78
N LEU A 15 5.96 -1.14 -7.59
CA LEU A 15 7.40 -1.29 -7.79
C LEU A 15 8.16 -0.53 -6.71
N ILE A 16 9.20 -1.18 -6.16
CA ILE A 16 10.00 -0.62 -5.07
C ILE A 16 11.50 -0.73 -5.35
N ALA A 17 12.27 0.17 -4.75
CA ALA A 17 13.72 0.07 -4.68
C ALA A 17 14.16 -0.55 -3.35
N PRO A 18 15.45 -0.96 -3.22
CA PRO A 18 15.97 -1.43 -1.95
C PRO A 18 15.72 -0.42 -0.80
N PRO A 19 15.41 -0.91 0.41
CA PRO A 19 15.14 -0.05 1.55
C PRO A 19 16.37 0.75 1.97
N VAL A 20 16.15 2.01 2.32
CA VAL A 20 17.11 2.80 3.08
C VAL A 20 16.88 2.52 4.55
N MET A 21 17.84 1.86 5.18
CA MET A 21 17.85 1.65 6.63
C MET A 21 18.30 2.96 7.31
N VAL A 22 17.34 3.76 7.78
CA VAL A 22 17.61 5.05 8.42
C VAL A 22 18.32 4.86 9.75
N GLY A 23 17.92 3.84 10.52
CA GLY A 23 18.55 3.47 11.78
C GLY A 23 17.60 3.45 12.97
N PRO A 24 18.14 3.20 14.17
CA PRO A 24 17.36 3.10 15.40
C PRO A 24 16.79 4.47 15.83
N MET A 25 15.50 4.53 16.13
CA MET A 25 14.80 5.71 16.63
C MET A 25 13.57 5.28 17.46
N HIS A 26 13.32 5.96 18.59
CA HIS A 26 12.20 5.63 19.50
C HIS A 26 12.14 4.15 19.95
N GLY A 27 13.28 3.49 20.10
CA GLY A 27 13.34 2.07 20.50
C GLY A 27 12.97 1.07 19.41
N ARG A 28 12.87 1.50 18.14
CA ARG A 28 12.55 0.67 16.98
C ARG A 28 13.50 1.01 15.83
N MET A 29 13.47 0.23 14.75
CA MET A 29 14.25 0.52 13.54
C MET A 29 13.39 1.25 12.51
N ARG A 30 13.91 2.35 11.95
CA ARG A 30 13.25 3.08 10.86
C ARG A 30 13.83 2.66 9.52
N ALA A 31 12.96 2.29 8.58
CA ALA A 31 13.32 2.02 7.19
C ALA A 31 12.42 2.83 6.25
N CYS A 32 12.96 3.23 5.10
CA CYS A 32 12.22 3.92 4.04
C CYS A 32 12.38 3.15 2.74
N VAL A 33 11.28 2.75 2.11
CA VAL A 33 11.26 2.01 0.86
C VAL A 33 10.82 2.95 -0.25
N PRO A 34 11.69 3.32 -1.21
CA PRO A 34 11.27 4.16 -2.33
C PRO A 34 10.28 3.41 -3.22
N ILE A 35 9.15 4.06 -3.54
CA ILE A 35 8.18 3.59 -4.52
C ILE A 35 8.56 4.18 -5.87
N THR A 36 8.89 3.30 -6.81
CA THR A 36 9.44 3.66 -8.13
C THR A 36 8.41 3.62 -9.24
N GLY A 37 7.19 3.15 -8.94
CA GLY A 37 6.06 3.14 -9.85
C GLY A 37 5.14 1.96 -9.56
N GLY A 38 4.40 1.53 -10.58
CA GLY A 38 3.49 0.39 -10.48
C GLY A 38 2.14 0.65 -11.13
N THR A 39 1.18 -0.22 -10.87
CA THR A 39 -0.16 -0.14 -11.42
C THR A 39 -1.22 -0.46 -10.37
N LEU A 40 -2.42 0.05 -10.58
CA LEU A 40 -3.66 -0.45 -10.01
C LEU A 40 -4.52 -0.95 -11.17
N THR A 41 -5.00 -2.18 -11.09
CA THR A 41 -5.82 -2.77 -12.15
C THR A 41 -7.08 -3.38 -11.57
N GLY A 42 -8.23 -3.03 -12.12
CA GLY A 42 -9.53 -3.44 -11.59
C GLY A 42 -10.66 -3.17 -12.57
N PRO A 43 -11.83 -3.83 -12.44
CA PRO A 43 -12.93 -3.67 -13.39
C PRO A 43 -13.46 -2.24 -13.52
N ASP A 44 -13.42 -1.48 -12.42
CA ASP A 44 -13.98 -0.13 -12.30
C ASP A 44 -12.89 0.93 -12.01
N LEU A 45 -11.62 0.53 -11.89
CA LEU A 45 -10.54 1.41 -11.46
C LEU A 45 -9.19 0.90 -11.98
N ASP A 46 -8.64 1.65 -12.93
CA ASP A 46 -7.30 1.44 -13.47
C ASP A 46 -6.45 2.69 -13.25
N GLY A 47 -5.16 2.51 -13.02
CA GLY A 47 -4.23 3.63 -12.89
C GLY A 47 -2.77 3.24 -12.85
N THR A 48 -1.90 4.24 -13.01
CA THR A 48 -0.44 4.09 -12.96
C THR A 48 0.10 4.79 -11.72
N ILE A 49 0.90 4.09 -10.91
CA ILE A 49 1.58 4.69 -9.78
C ILE A 49 2.77 5.48 -10.29
N LEU A 50 2.86 6.76 -9.91
CA LEU A 50 3.98 7.62 -10.27
C LEU A 50 5.18 7.37 -9.34
N PRO A 51 6.43 7.50 -9.85
CA PRO A 51 7.62 7.49 -9.00
C PRO A 51 7.63 8.69 -8.05
N GLY A 52 8.27 8.53 -6.88
CA GLY A 52 8.51 9.60 -5.92
C GLY A 52 7.80 9.42 -4.57
N GLY A 53 7.00 8.37 -4.45
CA GLY A 53 6.45 7.94 -3.18
C GLY A 53 7.46 7.18 -2.31
N TYR A 54 7.12 7.00 -1.04
CA TYR A 54 7.88 6.18 -0.09
C TYR A 54 6.93 5.41 0.81
N ASP A 55 7.32 4.20 1.18
CA ASP A 55 6.81 3.51 2.36
C ASP A 55 7.74 3.72 3.55
N TRP A 56 7.17 4.21 4.63
CA TRP A 56 7.86 4.55 5.85
C TRP A 56 7.59 3.50 6.93
N ALA A 57 8.49 2.53 7.05
CA ALA A 57 8.32 1.39 7.94
C ALA A 57 8.97 1.62 9.31
N TRP A 58 8.26 1.24 10.37
CA TRP A 58 8.82 1.01 11.69
C TRP A 58 8.90 -0.49 11.97
N LEU A 59 10.13 -1.01 12.08
CA LEU A 59 10.39 -2.42 12.34
C LEU A 59 10.59 -2.65 13.85
N SER A 60 9.88 -3.64 14.36
CA SER A 60 9.98 -4.14 15.73
C SER A 60 11.00 -5.28 15.83
N GLU A 61 11.52 -5.55 17.04
CA GLU A 61 12.50 -6.61 17.27
C GLU A 61 11.96 -8.01 16.94
N ASP A 62 10.65 -8.22 17.04
CA ASP A 62 9.96 -9.47 16.70
C ASP A 62 9.73 -9.65 15.19
N GLY A 63 10.27 -8.76 14.36
CA GLY A 63 10.15 -8.79 12.91
C GLY A 63 8.86 -8.16 12.37
N ARG A 64 7.94 -7.70 13.22
CA ARG A 64 6.74 -6.97 12.74
C ARG A 64 7.11 -5.61 12.20
N ALA A 65 6.31 -5.13 11.24
CA ALA A 65 6.42 -3.76 10.73
C ALA A 65 5.08 -3.03 10.78
N GLU A 66 5.14 -1.75 11.14
CA GLU A 66 4.07 -0.77 10.86
C GLU A 66 4.52 0.05 9.65
N VAL A 67 3.66 0.15 8.65
CA VAL A 67 3.98 0.79 7.36
C VAL A 67 3.07 1.98 7.09
N GLU A 68 3.61 2.99 6.42
CA GLU A 68 2.87 4.15 5.94
C GLU A 68 3.43 4.56 4.58
N ALA A 69 2.78 4.09 3.53
CA ALA A 69 3.10 4.44 2.16
C ALA A 69 2.36 5.71 1.74
N ARG A 70 3.08 6.64 1.10
CA ARG A 70 2.51 7.84 0.49
C ARG A 70 2.96 7.94 -0.97
N TYR A 71 2.02 7.95 -1.90
CA TYR A 71 2.28 7.94 -3.34
C TYR A 71 1.11 8.52 -4.14
N VAL A 72 1.32 8.69 -5.44
CA VAL A 72 0.34 9.27 -6.37
C VAL A 72 -0.05 8.24 -7.42
N LEU A 73 -1.34 8.15 -7.69
CA LEU A 73 -1.95 7.35 -8.74
C LEU A 73 -2.46 8.28 -9.85
N ASP A 74 -1.92 8.10 -11.06
CA ASP A 74 -2.45 8.68 -12.29
C ASP A 74 -3.63 7.81 -12.78
N LEU A 75 -4.81 8.40 -12.83
CA LEU A 75 -6.07 7.77 -13.27
C LEU A 75 -6.31 7.96 -14.77
N GLY A 76 -5.39 8.61 -15.48
CA GLY A 76 -5.51 8.97 -16.89
C GLY A 76 -6.28 10.27 -17.10
N GLY A 77 -6.15 10.85 -18.30
CA GLY A 77 -6.91 12.04 -18.70
C GLY A 77 -6.62 13.31 -17.88
N GLY A 78 -5.54 13.33 -17.10
CA GLY A 78 -5.20 14.43 -16.19
C GLY A 78 -5.83 14.32 -14.79
N ALA A 79 -6.51 13.20 -14.48
CA ALA A 79 -7.02 12.90 -13.16
C ALA A 79 -5.96 12.20 -12.29
N PHE A 80 -5.85 12.59 -11.03
CA PHE A 80 -4.89 12.04 -10.08
C PHE A 80 -5.53 11.79 -8.71
N ALA A 81 -5.07 10.75 -8.01
CA ALA A 81 -5.36 10.52 -6.61
C ALA A 81 -4.08 10.43 -5.79
N THR A 82 -4.02 11.07 -4.63
CA THR A 82 -2.98 10.79 -3.62
C THR A 82 -3.44 9.68 -2.71
N ILE A 83 -2.51 8.81 -2.32
CA ILE A 83 -2.79 7.67 -1.46
C ILE A 83 -1.92 7.75 -0.22
N VAL A 84 -2.54 7.64 0.95
CA VAL A 84 -1.87 7.31 2.22
C VAL A 84 -2.32 5.92 2.63
N ASN A 85 -1.43 4.95 2.58
CA ASN A 85 -1.73 3.55 2.87
C ASN A 85 -1.01 3.10 4.13
N ARG A 86 -1.77 2.86 5.20
CA ARG A 86 -1.25 2.48 6.52
C ARG A 86 -1.55 1.04 6.84
N GLY A 87 -0.59 0.30 7.37
CA GLY A 87 -0.81 -1.10 7.66
C GLY A 87 0.18 -1.70 8.63
N THR A 88 0.03 -3.01 8.82
CA THR A 88 0.96 -3.82 9.59
C THR A 88 1.23 -5.12 8.87
N CYS A 89 2.47 -5.59 8.90
CA CYS A 89 2.85 -6.91 8.41
C CYS A 89 3.79 -7.64 9.39
N ALA A 90 3.91 -8.94 9.19
CA ALA A 90 4.83 -9.80 9.91
C ALA A 90 5.45 -10.82 8.95
N PRO A 91 6.59 -11.42 9.30
CA PRO A 91 7.17 -12.50 8.53
C PRO A 91 6.22 -13.70 8.46
N VAL A 92 6.19 -14.38 7.32
CA VAL A 92 5.42 -15.60 7.12
C VAL A 92 6.08 -16.74 7.88
N ALA A 93 5.28 -17.58 8.54
CA ALA A 93 5.80 -18.72 9.31
C ALA A 93 6.57 -19.68 8.39
N GLY A 94 7.86 -19.88 8.68
CA GLY A 94 8.75 -20.71 7.87
C GLY A 94 9.38 -20.02 6.65
N ASP A 95 9.05 -18.75 6.39
CA ASP A 95 9.65 -17.93 5.33
C ASP A 95 9.88 -16.49 5.84
N PRO A 96 11.00 -16.24 6.56
CA PRO A 96 11.25 -14.96 7.22
C PRO A 96 11.50 -13.78 6.25
N ASP A 97 11.78 -14.07 4.97
CA ASP A 97 12.02 -13.04 3.95
C ASP A 97 10.71 -12.57 3.27
N THR A 98 9.62 -13.29 3.51
CA THR A 98 8.29 -12.95 3.01
C THR A 98 7.46 -12.37 4.15
N PHE A 99 6.84 -11.23 3.89
CA PHE A 99 5.97 -10.53 4.83
C PHE A 99 4.54 -10.59 4.33
N ALA A 100 3.60 -10.87 5.22
CA ALA A 100 2.18 -10.81 4.96
C ALA A 100 1.51 -9.82 5.91
N GLY A 101 0.56 -9.07 5.41
CA GLY A 101 -0.07 -8.00 6.18
C GLY A 101 -1.37 -7.49 5.60
N HIS A 102 -1.93 -6.53 6.30
CA HIS A 102 -3.11 -5.79 5.88
C HIS A 102 -2.87 -4.30 6.02
N SER A 103 -3.50 -3.52 5.16
CA SER A 103 -3.42 -2.06 5.17
C SER A 103 -4.76 -1.41 4.86
N VAL A 104 -4.85 -0.11 5.10
CA VAL A 104 -6.04 0.72 4.92
C VAL A 104 -5.62 1.94 4.10
N PRO A 105 -5.79 1.90 2.77
CA PRO A 105 -5.51 3.05 1.94
C PRO A 105 -6.61 4.10 2.06
N VAL A 106 -6.20 5.35 2.19
CA VAL A 106 -7.06 6.53 2.06
C VAL A 106 -6.68 7.23 0.77
N PHE A 107 -7.67 7.50 -0.06
CA PHE A 107 -7.53 8.19 -1.34
C PHE A 107 -8.03 9.64 -1.19
N GLU A 108 -7.36 10.57 -1.87
CA GLU A 108 -7.84 11.94 -2.06
C GLU A 108 -7.67 12.29 -3.54
N THR A 109 -8.76 12.72 -4.20
CA THR A 109 -8.78 13.11 -5.61
C THR A 109 -9.66 14.33 -5.83
N GLY A 110 -9.25 15.18 -6.78
CA GLY A 110 -10.06 16.30 -7.27
C GLY A 110 -10.90 15.95 -8.50
N ASP A 111 -10.81 14.72 -9.01
CA ASP A 111 -11.53 14.28 -10.19
C ASP A 111 -12.97 13.85 -9.86
N PRO A 112 -14.01 14.49 -10.44
CA PRO A 112 -15.40 14.17 -10.12
C PRO A 112 -15.84 12.75 -10.51
N ALA A 113 -15.23 12.13 -11.52
CA ALA A 113 -15.60 10.77 -11.93
C ALA A 113 -15.14 9.72 -10.89
N HIS A 114 -14.11 10.05 -10.11
CA HIS A 114 -13.56 9.20 -9.06
C HIS A 114 -13.88 9.69 -7.64
N ASP A 115 -14.85 10.59 -7.45
CA ASP A 115 -15.19 11.15 -6.13
C ASP A 115 -15.58 10.09 -5.09
N TRP A 116 -16.07 8.93 -5.55
CA TRP A 116 -16.36 7.79 -4.68
C TRP A 116 -15.13 7.27 -3.91
N LEU A 117 -13.90 7.56 -4.37
CA LEU A 117 -12.65 7.27 -3.67
C LEU A 117 -12.49 8.12 -2.40
N ASN A 118 -12.95 9.38 -2.42
CA ASN A 118 -12.84 10.30 -1.28
C ASN A 118 -13.69 9.87 -0.07
N HIS A 119 -14.70 9.02 -0.31
CA HIS A 119 -15.71 8.64 0.68
C HIS A 119 -15.75 7.15 0.97
N GLY A 120 -14.96 6.34 0.27
CA GLY A 120 -14.89 4.90 0.47
C GLY A 120 -14.06 4.52 1.70
N THR A 121 -14.44 3.43 2.35
CA THR A 121 -13.56 2.73 3.30
C THR A 121 -12.93 1.56 2.59
N PHE A 122 -11.60 1.50 2.59
CA PHE A 122 -10.84 0.51 1.84
C PHE A 122 -9.93 -0.30 2.74
N VAL A 123 -9.70 -1.55 2.35
CA VAL A 123 -8.73 -2.43 3.00
C VAL A 123 -7.92 -3.16 1.94
N CYS A 124 -6.66 -3.44 2.24
CA CYS A 124 -5.83 -4.29 1.43
C CYS A 124 -5.35 -5.52 2.22
N SER A 125 -5.20 -6.63 1.52
CA SER A 125 -4.34 -7.74 1.92
C SER A 125 -3.10 -7.73 1.03
N PHE A 126 -1.92 -8.01 1.57
CA PHE A 126 -0.70 -8.01 0.78
C PHE A 126 0.32 -9.05 1.23
N VAL A 127 1.13 -9.47 0.26
CA VAL A 127 2.33 -10.28 0.47
C VAL A 127 3.49 -9.59 -0.25
N SER A 128 4.62 -9.52 0.42
CA SER A 128 5.82 -8.88 -0.12
C SER A 128 7.07 -9.66 0.24
N ARG A 129 7.96 -9.84 -0.74
CA ARG A 129 9.34 -10.22 -0.51
C ARG A 129 10.20 -9.10 -1.08
N MET A 130 10.93 -8.38 -0.22
CA MET A 130 11.64 -7.15 -0.63
C MET A 130 12.64 -7.38 -1.78
N ALA A 131 13.26 -8.56 -1.84
CA ALA A 131 14.19 -8.94 -2.90
C ALA A 131 13.55 -9.00 -4.30
N ASP A 132 12.23 -9.17 -4.38
CA ASP A 132 11.50 -9.27 -5.66
C ASP A 132 11.28 -7.88 -6.30
N GLY A 133 11.61 -6.79 -5.59
CA GLY A 133 11.51 -5.42 -6.11
C GLY A 133 10.08 -4.91 -6.30
N HIS A 134 9.09 -5.62 -5.76
CA HIS A 134 7.69 -5.20 -5.84
C HIS A 134 6.85 -5.73 -4.66
N VAL A 135 5.66 -5.16 -4.49
CA VAL A 135 4.63 -5.59 -3.54
C VAL A 135 3.30 -5.72 -4.28
N ASN A 136 2.61 -6.84 -4.07
CA ASN A 136 1.25 -7.04 -4.59
C ASN A 136 0.24 -6.87 -3.46
N LEU A 137 -0.80 -6.08 -3.71
CA LEU A 137 -1.90 -5.89 -2.77
C LEU A 137 -3.24 -6.15 -3.47
N GLU A 138 -4.14 -6.84 -2.80
CA GLU A 138 -5.54 -6.95 -3.19
C GLU A 138 -6.33 -5.84 -2.49
N LEU A 139 -7.03 -5.00 -3.26
CA LEU A 139 -7.81 -3.87 -2.75
C LEU A 139 -9.30 -4.22 -2.68
N PHE A 140 -9.90 -3.96 -1.53
CA PHE A 140 -11.32 -4.11 -1.30
C PHE A 140 -11.94 -2.81 -0.76
N LYS A 141 -13.21 -2.58 -1.09
CA LYS A 141 -14.04 -1.53 -0.50
C LYS A 141 -15.05 -2.16 0.46
N ALA A 142 -15.21 -1.59 1.65
CA ALA A 142 -16.29 -1.97 2.56
C ALA A 142 -17.62 -1.37 2.07
N GLU A 143 -18.70 -2.16 2.12
CA GLU A 143 -20.07 -1.80 1.75
C GLU A 143 -20.97 -1.61 2.99
#